data_AF-A0A450YAX0-F1
#
_entry.id   AF-A0A450YAX0-F1
#
_cell.length_a   1.000
_cell.length_b   1.000
_cell.length_c   1.000
_cell.angle_alpha   90.00
_cell.angle_beta   90.00
_cell.angle_gamma   90.00
#
_symmetry.space_group_name_H-M   'P 1'
#
loop_
_entity.id
_entity.type
_entity.pdbx_description
1 polymer ?
#
loop_
_entity_poly.entity_id
_entity_poly.type
_entity_poly.pdbx_seq_one_letter_code
_entity_poly.pdbx_strand_id
1 'polypeptide(L)'
;MCGPQIKFLYIMYVYRVRKSVMEQTPKAISDCHALLEWLIPQRDKFPRPRRYTLGERIESGMLVVLENLIEAVYSRSKTEPLEQANPKLNVVVHLWRLSFRLRAISPKGYEHGARLLRDLGRQIGGCFRQQARKRQ
;
A
#
# COMPACT_ATOMS: atom_id res chain seq x y z
N MET A 1 -7.32 -24.89 32.16
CA MET A 1 -6.32 -23.80 32.03
C MET A 1 -5.13 -24.33 31.24
N CYS A 2 -5.12 -24.12 29.92
CA CYS A 2 -4.05 -24.59 29.03
C CYS A 2 -3.16 -23.39 28.65
N GLY A 3 -1.87 -23.51 28.93
CA GLY A 3 -0.94 -22.40 29.16
C GLY A 3 -0.44 -21.60 27.94
N PRO A 4 0.44 -20.61 28.21
CA PRO A 4 0.98 -19.64 27.23
C PRO A 4 1.80 -20.24 26.06
N GLN A 5 2.12 -21.53 26.06
CA GLN A 5 2.81 -22.19 24.93
C GLN A 5 1.97 -22.22 23.63
N ILE A 6 0.63 -22.28 23.72
CA ILE A 6 -0.26 -22.31 22.54
C ILE A 6 -0.24 -20.96 21.80
N LYS A 7 -0.19 -19.83 22.53
CA LYS A 7 -0.05 -18.50 21.92
C LYS A 7 1.28 -18.34 21.19
N PHE A 8 2.38 -18.87 21.73
CA PHE A 8 3.68 -18.80 21.09
C PHE A 8 3.75 -19.64 19.82
N LEU A 9 3.19 -20.86 19.83
CA LEU A 9 3.08 -21.69 18.63
C LEU A 9 2.16 -21.07 17.57
N TYR A 10 1.05 -20.43 17.97
CA TYR A 10 0.16 -19.73 17.05
C TYR A 10 0.84 -18.48 16.45
N ILE A 11 1.54 -17.69 17.25
CA ILE A 11 2.36 -16.57 16.76
C ILE A 11 3.43 -17.09 15.80
N MET A 12 4.19 -18.13 16.17
CA MET A 12 5.21 -18.73 15.31
C MET A 12 4.61 -19.35 14.02
N TYR A 13 3.40 -19.92 14.08
CA TYR A 13 2.68 -20.42 12.92
C TYR A 13 2.24 -19.27 12.02
N VAL A 14 1.64 -18.21 12.57
CA VAL A 14 1.29 -16.98 11.85
C VAL A 14 2.54 -16.33 11.25
N TYR A 15 3.66 -16.28 11.96
CA TYR A 15 4.95 -15.78 11.46
C TYR A 15 5.52 -16.69 10.37
N ARG A 16 5.41 -18.01 10.49
CA ARG A 16 5.89 -19.00 9.51
C ARG A 16 5.05 -19.00 8.23
N VAL A 17 3.73 -18.90 8.34
CA VAL A 17 2.80 -18.71 7.21
C VAL A 17 2.98 -17.32 6.58
N ARG A 18 3.17 -16.25 7.39
CA ARG A 18 3.56 -14.91 6.91
C ARG A 18 4.85 -14.99 6.08
N LYS A 19 5.86 -15.72 6.56
CA LYS A 19 7.15 -15.84 5.89
C LYS A 19 7.06 -16.57 4.55
N SER A 20 6.28 -17.66 4.44
CA SER A 20 6.18 -18.43 3.19
C SER A 20 5.40 -17.73 2.08
N VAL A 21 4.39 -16.91 2.41
CA VAL A 21 3.64 -16.12 1.41
C VAL A 21 4.46 -14.90 0.94
N MET A 22 5.27 -14.31 1.83
CA MET A 22 6.09 -13.12 1.55
C MET A 22 7.39 -13.42 0.80
N GLU A 23 7.89 -14.66 0.80
CA GLU A 23 9.20 -15.02 0.23
C GLU A 23 9.26 -15.00 -1.33
N GLN A 24 8.10 -14.89 -2.01
CA GLN A 24 8.03 -14.84 -3.47
C GLN A 24 7.24 -13.63 -4.02
N THR A 25 6.85 -12.68 -3.17
CA THR A 25 6.05 -11.54 -3.61
C THR A 25 6.91 -10.46 -4.27
N PRO A 26 6.54 -9.93 -5.45
CA PRO A 26 7.24 -8.79 -6.05
C PRO A 26 7.32 -7.60 -5.09
N LYS A 27 8.51 -6.97 -5.05
CA LYS A 27 8.84 -5.86 -4.14
C LYS A 27 7.76 -4.78 -4.02
N ALA A 28 7.11 -4.42 -5.13
CA ALA A 28 6.05 -3.42 -5.15
C ALA A 28 4.84 -3.77 -4.26
N ILE A 29 4.47 -5.05 -4.18
CA ILE A 29 3.37 -5.50 -3.30
C ILE A 29 3.81 -5.44 -1.85
N SER A 30 5.00 -5.93 -1.53
CA SER A 30 5.55 -5.89 -0.16
C SER A 30 5.65 -4.46 0.35
N ASP A 31 6.15 -3.53 -0.47
CA ASP A 31 6.25 -2.11 -0.12
C ASP A 31 4.87 -1.45 -0.02
N CYS A 32 3.91 -1.81 -0.87
CA CYS A 32 2.53 -1.33 -0.76
C CYS A 32 1.86 -1.81 0.54
N HIS A 33 2.09 -3.06 0.93
CA HIS A 33 1.60 -3.62 2.18
C HIS A 33 2.21 -2.91 3.39
N ALA A 34 3.53 -2.71 3.41
CA ALA A 34 4.20 -1.96 4.47
C ALA A 34 3.71 -0.50 4.55
N LEU A 35 3.44 0.13 3.41
CA LEU A 35 2.84 1.46 3.34
C LEU A 35 1.44 1.46 3.97
N LEU A 36 0.59 0.49 3.64
CA LEU A 36 -0.75 0.34 4.23
C LEU A 36 -0.70 0.11 5.75
N GLU A 37 0.18 -0.78 6.23
CA GLU A 37 0.41 -1.01 7.67
C GLU A 37 0.77 0.30 8.40
N TRP A 38 1.55 1.18 7.78
CA TRP A 38 1.89 2.49 8.34
C TRP A 38 0.76 3.53 8.20
N LEU A 39 0.06 3.53 7.06
CA LEU A 39 -0.91 4.55 6.67
C LEU A 39 -2.24 4.43 7.40
N ILE A 40 -2.76 3.21 7.59
CA ILE A 40 -4.05 2.98 8.25
C ILE A 40 -4.08 3.61 9.66
N PRO A 41 -3.07 3.41 10.53
CA PRO A 41 -3.00 4.11 11.83
C PRO A 41 -2.88 5.64 11.74
N GLN A 42 -2.47 6.22 10.61
CA GLN A 42 -2.47 7.68 10.45
C GLN A 42 -3.88 8.24 10.29
N ARG A 43 -4.82 7.46 9.75
CA ARG A 43 -6.23 7.87 9.62
C ARG A 43 -6.86 8.17 10.98
N ASP A 44 -6.49 7.42 12.01
CA ASP A 44 -6.97 7.67 13.38
C ASP A 44 -6.51 9.03 13.93
N LYS A 45 -5.42 9.58 13.40
CA LYS A 45 -4.91 10.90 13.78
C LYS A 45 -5.62 12.04 13.06
N PHE A 46 -6.43 11.76 12.05
CA PHE A 46 -7.17 12.81 11.34
C PHE A 46 -8.25 13.40 12.24
N PRO A 47 -8.53 14.72 12.12
CA PRO A 47 -9.71 15.31 12.72
C PRO A 47 -10.98 14.57 12.31
N ARG A 48 -11.92 14.36 13.24
CA ARG A 48 -13.14 13.55 13.03
C ARG A 48 -13.88 13.85 11.71
N PRO A 49 -14.10 15.12 11.29
CA PRO A 49 -14.79 15.40 10.03
C PRO A 49 -14.02 14.95 8.77
N ARG A 50 -12.68 14.90 8.85
CA ARG A 50 -11.80 14.56 7.73
C ARG A 50 -11.48 13.06 7.67
N ARG A 51 -11.62 12.35 8.79
CA ARG A 51 -11.34 10.90 8.90
C ARG A 51 -12.24 10.05 8.01
N TYR A 52 -13.54 10.36 7.98
CA TYR A 52 -14.57 9.66 7.20
C TYR A 52 -14.76 10.22 5.78
N THR A 53 -13.90 11.13 5.36
CA THR A 53 -13.94 11.70 4.01
C THR A 53 -12.59 11.49 3.32
N LEU A 54 -11.58 12.28 3.70
CA LEU A 54 -10.24 12.19 3.13
C LEU A 54 -9.52 10.91 3.56
N GLY A 55 -9.57 10.58 4.86
CA GLY A 55 -8.85 9.42 5.40
C GLY A 55 -9.33 8.12 4.77
N GLU A 56 -10.65 7.93 4.69
CA GLU A 56 -11.27 6.77 4.05
C GLU A 56 -10.95 6.69 2.54
N ARG A 57 -11.06 7.79 1.79
CA ARG A 57 -10.72 7.79 0.36
C ARG A 57 -9.26 7.45 0.08
N ILE A 58 -8.35 7.87 0.96
CA ILE A 58 -6.92 7.53 0.88
C ILE A 58 -6.72 6.02 1.11
N GLU A 59 -7.32 5.49 2.18
CA GLU A 59 -7.24 4.07 2.54
C GLU A 59 -7.81 3.18 1.43
N SER A 60 -9.05 3.43 1.01
CA SER A 60 -9.69 2.70 -0.09
C SER A 60 -8.89 2.81 -1.40
N GLY A 61 -8.36 4.00 -1.71
CA GLY A 61 -7.52 4.18 -2.89
C GLY A 61 -6.24 3.34 -2.85
N MET A 62 -5.60 3.22 -1.69
CA MET A 62 -4.42 2.38 -1.53
C MET A 62 -4.74 0.88 -1.57
N LEU A 63 -5.90 0.47 -1.06
CA LEU A 63 -6.36 -0.93 -1.19
C LEU A 63 -6.56 -1.30 -2.66
N VAL A 64 -7.17 -0.44 -3.48
CA VAL A 64 -7.30 -0.65 -4.92
C VAL A 64 -5.94 -0.73 -5.62
N VAL A 65 -4.95 0.08 -5.20
CA VAL A 65 -3.58 -0.03 -5.72
C VAL A 65 -2.97 -1.40 -5.39
N LEU A 66 -3.16 -1.90 -4.17
CA LEU A 66 -2.69 -3.22 -3.77
C LEU A 66 -3.37 -4.33 -4.59
N GLU A 67 -4.69 -4.27 -4.77
CA GLU A 67 -5.46 -5.21 -5.60
C GLU A 67 -4.91 -5.28 -7.03
N ASN A 68 -4.74 -4.12 -7.69
CA ASN A 68 -4.20 -4.04 -9.04
C ASN A 68 -2.75 -4.57 -9.14
N LEU A 69 -1.93 -4.34 -8.10
CA LEU A 69 -0.57 -4.88 -8.03
C LEU A 69 -0.59 -6.40 -7.94
N ILE A 70 -1.47 -6.97 -7.11
CA ILE A 70 -1.65 -8.42 -6.98
C ILE A 70 -2.15 -9.00 -8.31
N GLU A 71 -3.16 -8.38 -8.93
CA GLU A 71 -3.67 -8.80 -10.22
C GLU A 71 -2.59 -8.78 -11.31
N ALA A 72 -1.74 -7.75 -11.34
CA ALA A 72 -0.60 -7.69 -12.26
C ALA A 72 0.36 -8.88 -12.10
N VAL A 73 0.50 -9.45 -10.91
CA VAL A 73 1.40 -10.59 -10.67
C VAL A 73 0.84 -11.88 -11.25
N TYR A 74 -0.46 -12.10 -11.09
CA TYR A 74 -1.13 -13.33 -11.52
C TYR A 74 -1.73 -13.25 -12.94
N SER A 75 -1.81 -12.05 -13.52
CA SER A 75 -2.32 -11.86 -14.88
C SER A 75 -1.29 -12.23 -15.95
N ARG A 76 -1.78 -12.83 -17.05
CA ARG A 76 -1.01 -13.02 -18.29
C ARG A 76 -0.65 -11.68 -18.93
N SER A 77 -1.49 -10.66 -18.76
CA SER A 77 -1.33 -9.30 -19.25
C SER A 77 -1.10 -8.34 -18.08
N LYS A 78 0.16 -8.17 -17.67
CA LYS A 78 0.50 -7.31 -16.52
C LYS A 78 0.28 -5.82 -16.79
N THR A 79 0.17 -5.39 -18.05
CA THR A 79 0.12 -3.98 -18.40
C THR A 79 -1.17 -3.32 -17.95
N GLU A 80 -2.31 -3.99 -18.12
CA GLU A 80 -3.63 -3.43 -17.84
C GLU A 80 -3.83 -3.17 -16.34
N PRO A 81 -3.55 -4.12 -15.42
CA PRO A 81 -3.64 -3.82 -13.99
C PRO A 81 -2.64 -2.75 -13.54
N LEU A 82 -1.42 -2.71 -14.10
CA LEU A 82 -0.44 -1.66 -13.79
C LEU A 82 -0.87 -0.28 -14.31
N GLU A 83 -1.53 -0.23 -15.47
CA GLU A 83 -2.12 0.98 -16.04
C GLU A 83 -3.28 1.50 -15.18
N GLN A 84 -4.04 0.62 -14.55
CA GLN A 84 -5.09 0.98 -13.59
C GLN A 84 -4.53 1.39 -12.22
N ALA A 85 -3.44 0.77 -11.74
CA ALA A 85 -2.82 1.08 -10.45
C ALA A 85 -2.26 2.51 -10.40
N ASN A 86 -1.60 2.95 -11.47
CA ASN A 86 -0.91 4.23 -11.53
C ASN A 86 -1.81 5.47 -11.29
N PRO A 87 -2.96 5.66 -11.98
CA PRO A 87 -3.84 6.79 -11.73
C PRO A 87 -4.45 6.75 -10.32
N LYS A 88 -4.76 5.56 -9.79
CA LYS A 88 -5.27 5.40 -8.42
C LYS A 88 -4.26 5.87 -7.38
N LEU A 89 -2.99 5.47 -7.52
CA LEU A 89 -1.91 5.97 -6.67
C LEU A 89 -1.74 7.49 -6.77
N ASN A 90 -1.82 8.06 -7.97
CA ASN A 90 -1.73 9.50 -8.16
C ASN A 90 -2.85 10.25 -7.45
N VAL A 91 -4.10 9.74 -7.49
CA VAL A 91 -5.19 10.31 -6.70
C VAL A 91 -4.84 10.31 -5.21
N VAL A 92 -4.31 9.21 -4.68
CA VAL A 92 -3.88 9.13 -3.27
C VAL A 92 -2.78 10.15 -2.96
N VAL A 93 -1.79 10.33 -3.84
CA VAL A 93 -0.73 11.34 -3.68
C VAL A 93 -1.32 12.76 -3.54
N HIS A 94 -2.30 13.10 -4.37
CA HIS A 94 -2.97 14.40 -4.30
C HIS A 94 -3.81 14.55 -3.03
N LEU A 95 -4.53 13.50 -2.62
CA LEU A 95 -5.28 13.50 -1.37
C LEU A 95 -4.35 13.62 -0.14
N TRP A 96 -3.18 12.98 -0.16
CA TRP A 96 -2.17 13.10 0.90
C TRP A 96 -1.63 14.52 1.04
N ARG A 97 -1.31 15.16 -0.09
CA ARG A 97 -0.92 16.58 -0.12
C ARG A 97 -2.04 17.49 0.38
N LEU A 98 -3.29 17.19 0.04
CA LEU A 98 -4.45 17.94 0.50
C LEU A 98 -4.63 17.79 2.03
N SER A 99 -4.48 16.59 2.58
CA SER A 99 -4.49 16.35 4.03
C SER A 99 -3.48 17.22 4.78
N PHE A 100 -2.27 17.40 4.22
CA PHE A 100 -1.28 18.31 4.79
C PHE A 100 -1.71 19.78 4.73
N ARG A 101 -2.21 20.25 3.58
CA ARG A 101 -2.72 21.63 3.41
C ARG A 101 -3.86 21.95 4.37
N LEU A 102 -4.68 20.96 4.68
CA LEU A 102 -5.81 21.06 5.59
C LEU A 102 -5.43 20.83 7.06
N ARG A 103 -4.13 20.71 7.36
CA ARG A 103 -3.57 20.45 8.70
C ARG A 103 -4.16 19.20 9.37
N ALA A 104 -4.55 18.21 8.57
CA ALA A 104 -5.07 16.93 9.06
C ALA A 104 -3.96 15.97 9.51
N ILE A 105 -2.70 16.24 9.12
CA ILE A 105 -1.51 15.45 9.41
C ILE A 105 -0.35 16.35 9.82
N SER A 106 0.56 15.82 10.63
CA SER A 106 1.78 16.53 11.02
C SER A 106 2.77 16.64 9.86
N PRO A 107 3.68 17.63 9.86
CA PRO A 107 4.72 17.74 8.83
C PRO A 107 5.60 16.49 8.71
N LYS A 108 5.99 15.89 9.84
CA LYS A 108 6.77 14.64 9.86
C LYS A 108 5.99 13.47 9.24
N GLY A 109 4.70 13.35 9.57
CA GLY A 109 3.83 12.33 8.98
C GLY A 109 3.68 12.54 7.47
N TYR A 110 3.44 13.78 7.04
CA TYR A 110 3.35 14.13 5.62
C TYR A 110 4.60 13.71 4.85
N GLU A 111 5.79 14.09 5.33
CA GLU A 111 7.05 13.80 4.66
C GLU A 111 7.29 12.30 4.51
N HIS A 112 7.06 11.53 5.58
CA HIS A 112 7.22 10.09 5.55
C HIS A 112 6.27 9.43 4.55
N GLY A 113 4.97 9.77 4.60
CA GLY A 113 3.98 9.23 3.67
C GLY A 113 4.25 9.63 2.22
N ALA A 114 4.67 10.88 1.97
CA ALA A 114 5.00 11.36 0.64
C ALA A 114 6.20 10.63 0.02
N ARG A 115 7.18 10.23 0.85
CA ARG A 115 8.32 9.42 0.44
C ARG A 115 7.88 8.01 0.05
N LEU A 116 7.13 7.33 0.91
CA LEU A 116 6.61 5.99 0.64
C LEU A 116 5.76 5.94 -0.63
N LEU A 117 4.81 6.88 -0.80
CA LEU A 117 3.96 6.97 -1.99
C LEU A 117 4.77 7.19 -3.27
N ARG A 118 5.79 8.05 -3.21
CA ARG A 118 6.67 8.33 -4.36
C ARG A 118 7.49 7.09 -4.74
N ASP A 119 8.06 6.40 -3.77
CA ASP A 119 8.88 5.23 -4.02
C ASP A 119 8.04 4.06 -4.55
N LEU A 120 6.80 3.90 -4.10
CA LEU A 120 5.85 2.97 -4.69
C LEU A 120 5.53 3.35 -6.15
N GLY A 121 5.28 4.63 -6.43
CA GLY A 121 5.00 5.10 -7.80
C GLY A 121 6.17 4.86 -8.77
N ARG A 122 7.41 5.01 -8.30
CA ARG A 122 8.60 4.65 -9.10
C ARG A 122 8.64 3.16 -9.44
N GLN A 123 8.27 2.30 -8.50
CA GLN A 123 8.22 0.85 -8.72
C GLN A 123 7.14 0.48 -9.73
N ILE A 124 5.92 0.99 -9.57
CA ILE A 124 4.81 0.76 -10.52
C ILE A 124 5.20 1.22 -11.92
N GLY A 125 5.69 2.46 -12.06
CA GLY A 125 6.10 2.99 -13.36
C GLY A 125 7.29 2.25 -13.98
N GLY A 126 8.22 1.74 -13.16
CA GLY A 126 9.32 0.88 -13.60
C GLY A 126 8.83 -0.44 -14.17
N CYS A 127 7.95 -1.13 -13.43
CA CYS A 127 7.33 -2.38 -13.88
C CYS A 127 6.51 -2.18 -15.18
N PHE A 128 5.73 -1.09 -15.26
CA PHE A 128 4.95 -0.79 -16.46
C PHE A 128 5.84 -0.62 -17.70
N ARG A 129 6.91 0.18 -17.61
CA ARG A 129 7.87 0.38 -18.72
C ARG A 129 8.56 -0.91 -19.12
N GLN A 130 8.93 -1.76 -18.16
CA GLN A 130 9.53 -3.06 -18.45
C GLN A 130 8.56 -3.98 -19.21
N GLN A 131 7.29 -3.99 -18.82
CA GLN A 131 6.27 -4.80 -19.48
C GLN A 131 5.91 -4.27 -20.89
N ALA A 132 5.90 -2.95 -21.08
CA ALA A 132 5.72 -2.35 -22.40
C ALA A 132 6.86 -2.74 -23.37
N ARG A 133 8.11 -2.79 -22.90
CA ARG A 133 9.27 -3.22 -23.70
C ARG A 133 9.21 -4.70 -24.08
N LYS A 134 8.69 -5.58 -23.23
CA LYS A 134 8.56 -7.02 -23.52
C LYS A 134 7.49 -7.37 -24.56
N ARG A 135 6.61 -6.41 -24.89
CA ARG A 135 5.57 -6.58 -25.93
C ARG A 135 6.04 -6.21 -27.34
N GLN A 136 7.18 -5.53 -27.46
CA GLN A 136 7.85 -5.21 -28.73
C GLN A 136 8.83 -6.32 -29.09
#